data_AF-A0A9D4P445-F1
#
_entry.id   AF-A0A9D4P445-F1
#
_cell.length_a   1.000
_cell.length_b   1.000
_cell.length_c   1.000
_cell.angle_alpha   90.00
_cell.angle_beta   90.00
_cell.angle_gamma   90.00
#
_symmetry.space_group_name_H-M   'P 1'
#
loop_
_entity.id
_entity.type
_entity.pdbx_description
1 polymer ?
#
loop_
_entity_poly.entity_id
_entity_poly.type
_entity_poly.pdbx_seq_one_letter_code
_entity_poly.pdbx_strand_id
1 'polypeptide(L)'
;MSLMILMKMIQKLWLRYKCPSPISIRTIMQQCFQSWKQYAARIEYHPYDYQNHKIPWTLKTFRRTIIITFASAVNISFLITLVIGPEMIGLPISLNDMDHILHVNECRILAIYAIFTLLILEYMWLGVFRRILRYECRVNDIFIEYSCHDNNCHYLCANIHRYFSRFILIANIFSGMIYRLLTAGISIVFILIVYGKILSYLHSQIHLLNIILFILIAIFVYIHTSYTFGQLFISMKYLLFMIEFFRLQSKQLLQDLLEIVLQRNTINHHHHHRQQRHCKRIIINEHLIWQQFYRNYVKLYDDTSKLNCSLRAVFLSIEMISKCSIIFSSIFYGQQIHWNIFNSMFVLLLMCAFNSNTAIYSRVSLIPSYNEKCWHYLCDWNARKQYYLQCHRNQLIINNNHYPLAKSFNHHTIHLNLFIQTISMNQFGMTCGQAFFITKYKYTELFLLNFSLILLFYKKICLL
;
A
#
# COMPACT_ATOMS: atom_id res chain seq x y z
N MET A 1 -0.51 -21.83 21.63
CA MET A 1 -1.09 -22.99 20.91
C MET A 1 -1.99 -22.58 19.73
N SER A 2 -2.85 -21.57 19.87
CA SER A 2 -3.75 -21.04 18.81
C SER A 2 -3.05 -20.52 17.55
N LEU A 3 -1.93 -19.80 17.69
CA LEU A 3 -1.21 -19.22 16.54
C LEU A 3 -0.55 -20.28 15.63
N MET A 4 -0.08 -21.38 16.22
CA MET A 4 0.55 -22.49 15.50
C MET A 4 -0.49 -23.33 14.73
N ILE A 5 -1.70 -23.46 15.28
CA ILE A 5 -2.85 -24.06 14.60
C ILE A 5 -3.31 -23.17 13.44
N LEU A 6 -3.39 -21.85 13.65
CA LEU A 6 -3.70 -20.89 12.59
C LEU A 6 -2.66 -20.93 11.46
N MET A 7 -1.36 -20.94 11.78
CA MET A 7 -0.29 -21.08 10.79
C MET A 7 -0.39 -22.41 10.03
N LYS A 8 -0.64 -23.53 10.70
CA LYS A 8 -0.86 -24.83 10.04
C LYS A 8 -2.12 -24.84 9.18
N MET A 9 -3.20 -24.18 9.60
CA MET A 9 -4.42 -24.00 8.80
C MET A 9 -4.16 -23.15 7.57
N ILE A 10 -3.46 -22.02 7.72
CA ILE A 10 -3.05 -21.16 6.61
C ILE A 10 -2.16 -21.95 5.65
N GLN A 11 -1.21 -22.73 6.14
CA GLN A 11 -0.31 -23.56 5.32
C GLN A 11 -1.07 -24.70 4.61
N LYS A 12 -2.07 -25.31 5.26
CA LYS A 12 -2.98 -26.30 4.63
C LYS A 12 -3.87 -25.66 3.57
N LEU A 13 -4.40 -24.47 3.83
CA LEU A 13 -5.14 -23.67 2.84
C LEU A 13 -4.23 -23.29 1.67
N TRP A 14 -2.97 -22.96 1.95
CA TRP A 14 -1.94 -22.62 0.96
C TRP A 14 -1.62 -23.80 0.02
N LEU A 15 -1.71 -25.03 0.51
CA LEU A 15 -1.50 -26.25 -0.27
C LEU A 15 -2.77 -26.76 -0.98
N ARG A 16 -3.97 -26.50 -0.44
CA ARG A 16 -5.25 -27.00 -0.99
C ARG A 16 -5.80 -26.19 -2.17
N TYR A 17 -5.44 -24.91 -2.32
CA TYR A 17 -5.89 -24.13 -3.48
C TYR A 17 -5.11 -24.56 -4.73
N LYS A 18 -5.77 -25.35 -5.60
CA LYS A 18 -5.33 -25.62 -6.98
C LYS A 18 -4.90 -24.29 -7.61
N CYS A 19 -3.70 -24.25 -8.20
CA CYS A 19 -3.18 -23.05 -8.85
C CYS A 19 -4.25 -22.51 -9.81
N PRO A 20 -4.79 -21.31 -9.58
CA PRO A 20 -5.60 -20.66 -10.60
C PRO A 20 -4.71 -20.47 -11.84
N SER A 21 -5.32 -20.49 -13.03
CA SER A 21 -4.64 -20.03 -14.23
C SER A 21 -4.03 -18.63 -13.95
N PRO A 22 -2.82 -18.36 -14.46
CA PRO A 22 -2.13 -17.11 -14.18
C PRO A 22 -3.00 -15.92 -14.61
N ILE A 23 -3.41 -15.10 -13.65
CA ILE A 23 -4.19 -13.88 -13.90
C ILE A 23 -3.27 -12.88 -14.58
N SER A 24 -3.67 -12.30 -15.72
CA SER A 24 -2.81 -11.37 -16.44
C SER A 24 -2.59 -10.08 -15.64
N ILE A 25 -1.35 -9.58 -15.61
CA ILE A 25 -0.98 -8.32 -14.94
C ILE A 25 -1.84 -7.16 -15.46
N ARG A 26 -2.16 -7.15 -16.75
CA ARG A 26 -3.06 -6.19 -17.39
C ARG A 26 -4.42 -6.12 -16.71
N THR A 27 -5.07 -7.26 -16.48
CA THR A 27 -6.39 -7.29 -15.83
C THR A 27 -6.32 -6.79 -14.38
N ILE A 28 -5.23 -7.11 -13.67
CA ILE A 28 -5.00 -6.64 -12.31
C ILE A 28 -4.84 -5.12 -12.29
N MET A 29 -4.03 -4.56 -13.19
CA MET A 29 -3.80 -3.12 -13.27
C MET A 29 -5.05 -2.35 -13.69
N GLN A 30 -5.87 -2.90 -14.58
CA GLN A 30 -7.18 -2.33 -14.90
C GLN A 30 -8.10 -2.31 -13.67
N GLN A 31 -8.14 -3.38 -12.88
CA GLN A 31 -8.91 -3.40 -11.63
C GLN A 31 -8.37 -2.41 -10.60
N CYS A 32 -7.05 -2.29 -10.47
CA CYS A 32 -6.41 -1.27 -9.63
C CYS A 32 -6.83 0.14 -10.05
N PHE A 33 -6.77 0.44 -11.34
CA PHE A 33 -7.18 1.74 -11.89
C PHE A 33 -8.66 2.03 -11.63
N GLN A 34 -9.56 1.08 -11.86
CA GLN A 34 -10.98 1.26 -11.59
C GLN A 34 -11.25 1.54 -10.10
N SER A 35 -10.57 0.81 -9.20
CA SER A 35 -10.70 1.06 -7.77
C SER A 35 -10.12 2.41 -7.34
N TRP A 36 -8.95 2.77 -7.86
CA TRP A 36 -8.34 4.08 -7.64
C TRP A 36 -9.28 5.20 -8.09
N LYS A 37 -9.85 5.07 -9.29
CA LYS A 37 -10.82 6.01 -9.86
C LYS A 37 -12.07 6.15 -8.98
N GLN A 38 -12.59 5.05 -8.45
CA GLN A 38 -13.80 5.02 -7.64
C GLN A 38 -13.61 5.55 -6.21
N TYR A 39 -12.52 5.18 -5.55
CA TYR A 39 -12.32 5.41 -4.11
C TYR A 39 -11.30 6.51 -3.78
N ALA A 40 -10.25 6.67 -4.58
CA ALA A 40 -9.18 7.64 -4.32
C ALA A 40 -9.36 8.94 -5.13
N ALA A 41 -9.69 8.85 -6.42
CA ALA A 41 -9.90 10.03 -7.27
C ALA A 41 -11.32 10.60 -7.16
N ARG A 42 -12.32 9.72 -7.12
CA ARG A 42 -13.77 10.05 -7.22
C ARG A 42 -14.18 10.74 -8.54
N ILE A 43 -13.33 10.71 -9.57
CA ILE A 43 -13.57 11.29 -10.90
C ILE A 43 -13.74 10.17 -11.91
N GLU A 44 -14.71 10.25 -12.82
CA GLU A 44 -14.88 9.28 -13.89
C GLU A 44 -14.15 9.73 -15.17
N TYR A 45 -13.02 9.11 -15.51
CA TYR A 45 -12.23 9.41 -16.71
C TYR A 45 -11.57 8.16 -17.31
N HIS A 46 -11.15 8.25 -18.57
CA HIS A 46 -10.38 7.20 -19.26
C HIS A 46 -8.86 7.46 -19.15
N PRO A 47 -8.00 6.42 -19.09
CA PRO A 47 -6.54 6.61 -19.07
C PRO A 47 -6.02 7.43 -20.26
N TYR A 48 -6.62 7.27 -21.44
CA TYR A 48 -6.28 8.03 -22.64
C TYR A 48 -6.57 9.54 -22.51
N ASP A 49 -7.68 9.91 -21.85
CA ASP A 49 -8.02 11.31 -21.61
C ASP A 49 -7.01 11.97 -20.67
N TYR A 50 -6.54 11.21 -19.67
CA TYR A 50 -5.50 11.65 -18.77
C TYR A 50 -4.17 11.85 -19.51
N GLN A 51 -3.77 10.88 -20.34
CA GLN A 51 -2.53 10.94 -21.11
C GLN A 51 -2.46 12.14 -22.06
N ASN A 52 -3.60 12.51 -22.67
CA ASN A 52 -3.67 13.63 -23.59
C ASN A 52 -4.00 14.97 -22.93
N HIS A 53 -4.03 15.01 -21.59
CA HIS A 53 -4.42 16.19 -20.81
C HIS A 53 -5.82 16.76 -21.16
N LYS A 54 -6.77 15.86 -21.47
CA LYS A 54 -8.11 16.20 -21.98
C LYS A 54 -9.24 15.49 -21.20
N ILE A 55 -9.20 15.52 -19.88
CA ILE A 55 -10.34 15.07 -19.06
C ILE A 55 -11.55 15.98 -19.37
N PRO A 56 -12.69 15.41 -19.80
CA PRO A 56 -13.85 16.19 -20.18
C PRO A 56 -14.53 16.80 -18.94
N TRP A 57 -14.78 18.10 -18.98
CA TRP A 57 -15.46 18.84 -17.90
C TRP A 57 -16.97 18.71 -17.99
N THR A 58 -17.49 17.50 -17.76
CA THR A 58 -18.93 17.21 -17.81
C THR A 58 -19.47 16.83 -16.43
N LEU A 59 -20.78 17.00 -16.22
CA LEU A 59 -21.45 16.54 -15.01
C LEU A 59 -21.23 15.03 -14.79
N LYS A 60 -21.16 14.22 -15.84
CA LYS A 60 -20.91 12.78 -15.75
C LYS A 60 -19.53 12.47 -15.13
N THR A 61 -18.51 13.24 -15.50
CA THR A 61 -17.14 13.14 -14.97
C THR A 61 -17.09 13.40 -13.46
N PHE A 62 -17.80 14.43 -13.00
CA PHE A 62 -17.75 14.91 -11.60
C PHE A 62 -18.92 14.45 -10.72
N ARG A 63 -19.93 13.78 -11.27
CA ARG A 63 -21.12 13.32 -10.54
C ARG A 63 -20.76 12.57 -9.26
N ARG A 64 -19.80 11.64 -9.36
CA ARG A 64 -19.35 10.84 -8.21
C ARG A 64 -18.64 11.72 -7.17
N THR A 65 -17.82 12.65 -7.61
CA THR A 65 -17.17 13.63 -6.73
C THR A 65 -18.23 14.38 -5.94
N ILE A 66 -19.17 15.05 -6.62
CA ILE A 66 -20.21 15.88 -6.01
C ILE A 66 -21.03 15.10 -4.97
N ILE A 67 -21.56 13.93 -5.33
CA ILE A 67 -22.43 13.14 -4.45
C ILE A 67 -21.66 12.70 -3.19
N ILE A 68 -20.45 12.19 -3.35
CA ILE A 68 -19.69 11.62 -2.24
C ILE A 68 -19.15 12.72 -1.33
N THR A 69 -18.66 13.83 -1.90
CA THR A 69 -18.17 14.96 -1.10
C THR A 69 -19.29 15.63 -0.34
N PHE A 70 -20.46 15.78 -0.97
CA PHE A 70 -21.64 16.29 -0.28
C PHE A 70 -22.05 15.36 0.86
N ALA A 71 -22.11 14.05 0.63
CA ALA A 71 -22.38 13.08 1.68
C ALA A 71 -21.35 13.08 2.80
N SER A 72 -20.09 13.31 2.48
CA SER A 72 -19.03 13.46 3.48
C SER A 72 -19.22 14.70 4.34
N ALA A 73 -19.52 15.84 3.72
CA ALA A 73 -19.77 17.09 4.44
C ALA A 73 -21.00 16.99 5.36
N VAL A 74 -22.09 16.37 4.89
CA VAL A 74 -23.29 16.12 5.70
C VAL A 74 -22.96 15.19 6.87
N ASN A 75 -22.24 14.09 6.63
CA ASN A 75 -21.91 13.12 7.67
C ASN A 75 -20.97 13.70 8.73
N ILE A 76 -19.93 14.44 8.32
CA ILE A 76 -19.02 15.13 9.24
C ILE A 76 -19.77 16.17 10.07
N SER A 77 -20.60 17.01 9.44
CA SER A 77 -21.42 18.01 10.14
C SER A 77 -22.37 17.37 11.14
N PHE A 78 -23.00 16.26 10.76
CA PHE A 78 -23.88 15.49 11.63
C PHE A 78 -23.14 14.93 12.85
N LEU A 79 -21.98 14.29 12.64
CA LEU A 79 -21.17 13.76 13.74
C LEU A 79 -20.67 14.86 14.69
N ILE A 80 -20.21 15.99 14.14
CA ILE A 80 -19.79 17.15 14.95
C ILE A 80 -20.95 17.64 15.82
N THR A 81 -22.14 17.78 15.22
CA THR A 81 -23.32 18.23 15.95
C THR A 81 -23.69 17.25 17.06
N LEU A 82 -23.62 15.96 16.76
CA LEU A 82 -23.90 14.88 17.71
C LEU A 82 -22.90 14.85 18.88
N VAL A 83 -21.65 15.29 18.67
CA VAL A 83 -20.62 15.41 19.73
C VAL A 83 -20.75 16.69 20.57
N ILE A 84 -21.05 17.84 19.95
CA ILE A 84 -21.13 19.14 20.65
C ILE A 84 -22.36 19.21 21.57
N GLY A 85 -23.46 18.55 21.18
CA GLY A 85 -24.66 18.47 21.99
C GLY A 85 -25.92 18.43 21.11
N PRO A 86 -26.74 17.37 21.19
CA PRO A 86 -27.94 17.23 20.36
C PRO A 86 -29.04 18.25 20.71
N GLU A 87 -29.06 18.71 21.97
CA GLU A 87 -30.08 19.64 22.52
C GLU A 87 -30.00 21.03 21.89
N MET A 88 -28.83 21.46 21.41
CA MET A 88 -28.63 22.77 20.80
C MET A 88 -29.34 22.94 19.45
N ILE A 89 -29.62 21.83 18.74
CA ILE A 89 -30.15 21.84 17.35
C ILE A 89 -31.47 21.04 17.24
N GLY A 90 -31.95 20.45 18.33
CA GLY A 90 -33.18 19.64 18.33
C GLY A 90 -33.02 18.35 17.50
N LEU A 91 -31.79 17.82 17.41
CA LEU A 91 -31.56 16.56 16.71
C LEU A 91 -32.20 15.39 17.48
N PRO A 92 -32.81 14.43 16.78
CA PRO A 92 -33.60 13.36 17.40
C PRO A 92 -32.79 12.28 18.13
N ILE A 93 -31.46 12.40 18.23
CA ILE A 93 -30.58 11.38 18.81
C ILE A 93 -29.57 12.06 19.75
N SER A 94 -29.50 11.60 20.99
CA SER A 94 -28.37 11.88 21.86
C SER A 94 -27.34 10.75 21.82
N LEU A 95 -26.07 11.09 22.09
CA LEU A 95 -25.03 10.07 22.30
C LEU A 95 -25.38 9.13 23.46
N ASN A 96 -26.10 9.63 24.46
CA ASN A 96 -26.57 8.83 25.60
C ASN A 96 -27.60 7.78 25.15
N ASP A 97 -28.48 8.12 24.19
CA ASP A 97 -29.41 7.15 23.61
C ASP A 97 -28.65 6.00 22.93
N MET A 98 -27.53 6.32 22.25
CA MET A 98 -26.69 5.33 21.58
C MET A 98 -25.96 4.44 22.59
N ASP A 99 -25.47 5.02 23.69
CA ASP A 99 -24.86 4.29 24.80
C ASP A 99 -25.84 3.27 25.38
N HIS A 100 -27.10 3.67 25.58
CA HIS A 100 -28.15 2.77 26.07
C HIS A 100 -28.54 1.69 25.05
N ILE A 101 -28.71 2.03 23.77
CA ILE A 101 -29.10 1.07 22.73
C ILE A 101 -28.00 0.03 22.47
N LEU A 102 -26.74 0.45 22.47
CA LEU A 102 -25.61 -0.43 22.17
C LEU A 102 -24.98 -1.04 23.43
N HIS A 103 -25.44 -0.67 24.62
CA HIS A 103 -24.84 -1.02 25.91
C HIS A 103 -23.34 -0.70 25.99
N VAL A 104 -22.93 0.43 25.42
CA VAL A 104 -21.54 0.90 25.35
C VAL A 104 -21.40 2.12 26.26
N ASN A 105 -20.24 2.27 26.91
CA ASN A 105 -19.93 3.49 27.64
C ASN A 105 -19.20 4.47 26.72
N GLU A 106 -19.63 5.74 26.71
CA GLU A 106 -18.93 6.85 26.05
C GLU A 106 -18.77 6.67 24.53
N CYS A 107 -19.87 6.42 23.81
CA CYS A 107 -19.90 6.42 22.33
C CYS A 107 -19.35 7.71 21.71
N ARG A 108 -19.31 8.80 22.49
CA ARG A 108 -18.68 10.07 22.11
C ARG A 108 -17.25 9.88 21.61
N ILE A 109 -16.47 8.99 22.22
CA ILE A 109 -15.09 8.72 21.81
C ILE A 109 -15.03 8.13 20.40
N LEU A 110 -15.93 7.20 20.09
CA LEU A 110 -16.03 6.60 18.75
C LEU A 110 -16.48 7.63 17.71
N ALA A 111 -17.41 8.51 18.06
CA ALA A 111 -17.84 9.61 17.20
C ALA A 111 -16.69 10.58 16.90
N ILE A 112 -15.91 10.97 17.91
CA ILE A 112 -14.72 11.82 17.75
C ILE A 112 -13.69 11.15 16.84
N TYR A 113 -13.39 9.86 17.05
CA TYR A 113 -12.49 9.10 16.18
C TYR A 113 -12.99 9.06 14.72
N ALA A 114 -14.29 8.86 14.52
CA ALA A 114 -14.90 8.87 13.20
C ALA A 114 -14.73 10.24 12.51
N ILE A 115 -14.95 11.34 13.23
CA ILE A 115 -14.72 12.71 12.71
C ILE A 115 -13.27 12.87 12.25
N PHE A 116 -12.29 12.53 13.11
CA PHE A 116 -10.87 12.63 12.74
C PHE A 116 -10.53 11.79 11.50
N THR A 117 -11.02 10.56 11.44
CA THR A 117 -10.77 9.66 10.31
C THR A 117 -11.36 10.21 9.02
N LEU A 118 -12.61 10.70 9.05
CA LEU A 118 -13.27 11.28 7.90
C LEU A 118 -12.56 12.54 7.39
N LEU A 119 -12.13 13.43 8.30
CA LEU A 119 -11.38 14.63 7.94
C LEU A 119 -10.05 14.29 7.26
N ILE A 120 -9.30 13.31 7.80
CA ILE A 120 -8.03 12.87 7.19
C ILE A 120 -8.28 12.25 5.80
N LEU A 121 -9.35 11.47 5.62
CA LEU A 121 -9.70 10.86 4.34
C LEU A 121 -10.11 11.91 3.30
N GLU A 122 -10.88 12.93 3.68
CA GLU A 122 -11.24 14.04 2.78
C GLU A 122 -10.04 14.89 2.42
N TYR A 123 -9.15 15.18 3.37
CA TYR A 123 -7.88 15.86 3.10
C TYR A 123 -7.01 15.08 2.10
N MET A 124 -6.89 13.77 2.29
CA MET A 124 -6.18 12.88 1.36
C MET A 124 -6.81 12.91 -0.04
N TRP A 125 -8.15 12.82 -0.12
CA TRP A 125 -8.88 12.88 -1.38
C TRP A 125 -8.65 14.21 -2.10
N LEU A 126 -8.77 15.35 -1.42
CA LEU A 126 -8.54 16.68 -2.00
C LEU A 126 -7.14 16.80 -2.62
N GLY A 127 -6.12 16.26 -1.94
CA GLY A 127 -4.75 16.20 -2.46
C GLY A 127 -4.63 15.40 -3.76
N VAL A 128 -5.24 14.22 -3.82
CA VAL A 128 -5.26 13.37 -5.02
C VAL A 128 -6.06 14.02 -6.14
N PHE A 129 -7.26 14.51 -5.84
CA PHE A 129 -8.16 15.18 -6.78
C PHE A 129 -7.48 16.37 -7.47
N ARG A 130 -6.84 17.25 -6.70
CA ARG A 130 -6.10 18.42 -7.22
C ARG A 130 -4.97 17.99 -8.17
N ARG A 131 -4.21 16.95 -7.81
CA ARG A 131 -3.12 16.45 -8.65
C ARG A 131 -3.61 15.83 -9.94
N ILE A 132 -4.75 15.12 -9.92
CA ILE A 132 -5.34 14.54 -11.13
C ILE A 132 -5.80 15.65 -12.09
N LEU A 133 -6.47 16.70 -11.58
CA LEU A 133 -6.92 17.82 -12.42
C LEU A 133 -5.76 18.62 -13.02
N ARG A 134 -4.60 18.63 -12.37
CA ARG A 134 -3.36 19.24 -12.87
C ARG A 134 -2.52 18.31 -13.74
N TYR A 135 -2.95 17.06 -13.92
CA TYR A 135 -2.17 16.01 -14.59
C TYR A 135 -0.80 15.72 -13.94
N GLU A 136 -0.67 16.00 -12.64
CA GLU A 136 0.55 15.77 -11.85
C GLU A 136 0.56 14.41 -11.14
N CYS A 137 -0.53 13.62 -11.27
CA CYS A 137 -0.67 12.30 -10.65
C CYS A 137 0.05 11.21 -11.46
N ARG A 138 1.36 11.05 -11.22
CA ARG A 138 2.23 10.11 -11.95
C ARG A 138 1.87 8.62 -11.80
N VAL A 139 1.01 8.27 -10.84
CA VAL A 139 0.48 6.90 -10.72
C VAL A 139 -0.41 6.52 -11.91
N ASN A 140 -1.05 7.50 -12.56
CA ASN A 140 -1.81 7.24 -13.78
C ASN A 140 -0.91 6.80 -14.94
N ASP A 141 0.31 7.31 -15.03
CA ASP A 141 1.28 6.91 -16.05
C ASP A 141 1.62 5.41 -15.90
N ILE A 142 1.78 4.94 -14.66
CA ILE A 142 1.98 3.52 -14.34
C ILE A 142 0.75 2.72 -14.79
N PHE A 143 -0.46 3.18 -14.46
CA PHE A 143 -1.66 2.49 -14.90
C PHE A 143 -1.75 2.41 -16.43
N ILE A 144 -1.46 3.49 -17.16
CA ILE A 144 -1.48 3.51 -18.63
C ILE A 144 -0.44 2.52 -19.19
N GLU A 145 0.78 2.55 -18.68
CA GLU A 145 1.87 1.70 -19.14
C GLU A 145 1.54 0.21 -18.96
N TYR A 146 1.08 -0.18 -17.77
CA TYR A 146 0.84 -1.59 -17.45
C TYR A 146 -0.58 -2.10 -17.82
N SER A 147 -1.53 -1.24 -18.18
CA SER A 147 -2.91 -1.64 -18.54
C SER A 147 -3.27 -1.53 -20.02
N CYS A 148 -2.63 -0.61 -20.77
CA CYS A 148 -2.96 -0.32 -22.17
C CYS A 148 -1.96 -0.88 -23.17
N HIS A 149 -0.68 -1.02 -22.81
CA HIS A 149 0.34 -1.49 -23.74
C HIS A 149 0.47 -3.02 -23.67
N ASP A 150 0.01 -3.70 -24.72
CA ASP A 150 0.06 -5.17 -24.92
C ASP A 150 1.47 -5.70 -25.24
N ASN A 151 2.52 -4.99 -24.83
CA ASN A 151 3.90 -5.47 -24.97
C ASN A 151 4.11 -6.63 -23.99
N ASN A 152 3.67 -7.80 -24.45
CA ASN A 152 3.92 -9.13 -23.93
C ASN A 152 5.43 -9.37 -23.86
N CYS A 153 6.06 -8.99 -22.75
CA CYS A 153 7.37 -9.48 -22.39
C CYS A 153 7.44 -9.59 -20.87
N HIS A 154 7.00 -10.74 -20.35
CA HIS A 154 7.42 -11.32 -19.06
C HIS A 154 7.89 -10.32 -17.97
N TYR A 155 7.00 -9.42 -17.51
CA TYR A 155 7.33 -8.54 -16.36
C TYR A 155 7.67 -9.32 -15.10
N LEU A 156 7.13 -10.55 -14.99
CA LEU A 156 7.40 -11.48 -13.91
C LEU A 156 7.75 -12.86 -14.47
N CYS A 157 8.81 -13.47 -13.95
CA CYS A 157 9.11 -14.88 -14.21
C CYS A 157 7.94 -15.79 -13.77
N ALA A 158 7.70 -16.91 -14.46
CA ALA A 158 6.51 -17.75 -14.27
C ALA A 158 6.28 -18.22 -12.82
N ASN A 159 7.36 -18.45 -12.05
CA ASN A 159 7.27 -18.83 -10.63
C ASN A 159 6.82 -17.65 -9.76
N ILE A 160 7.36 -16.46 -10.03
CA ILE A 160 7.00 -15.23 -9.32
C ILE A 160 5.57 -14.81 -9.67
N HIS A 161 5.18 -14.96 -10.94
CA HIS A 161 3.83 -14.70 -11.40
C HIS A 161 2.81 -15.61 -10.69
N ARG A 162 3.10 -16.92 -10.58
CA ARG A 162 2.26 -17.86 -9.81
C ARG A 162 2.12 -17.45 -8.34
N TYR A 163 3.21 -17.01 -7.72
CA TYR A 163 3.16 -16.48 -6.35
C TYR A 163 2.25 -15.24 -6.26
N PHE A 164 2.40 -14.30 -7.20
CA PHE A 164 1.60 -13.07 -7.23
C PHE A 164 0.11 -13.35 -7.44
N SER A 165 -0.25 -14.25 -8.36
CA SER A 165 -1.65 -14.65 -8.56
C SER A 165 -2.26 -15.29 -7.31
N ARG A 166 -1.51 -16.13 -6.59
CA ARG A 166 -1.95 -16.70 -5.30
C ARG A 166 -2.13 -15.62 -4.23
N PHE A 167 -1.18 -14.68 -4.15
CA PHE A 167 -1.26 -13.56 -3.22
C PHE A 167 -2.52 -12.71 -3.46
N ILE A 168 -2.82 -12.39 -4.71
CA ILE A 168 -4.03 -11.64 -5.10
C ILE A 168 -5.30 -12.39 -4.71
N LEU A 169 -5.36 -13.69 -4.99
CA LEU A 169 -6.53 -14.51 -4.64
C LEU A 169 -6.77 -14.51 -3.13
N ILE A 170 -5.72 -14.72 -2.34
CA ILE A 170 -5.79 -14.71 -0.87
C ILE A 170 -6.25 -13.35 -0.37
N ALA A 171 -5.63 -12.27 -0.84
CA ALA A 171 -5.98 -10.92 -0.43
C ALA A 171 -7.40 -10.53 -0.85
N ASN A 172 -7.89 -10.96 -2.02
CA ASN A 172 -9.28 -10.77 -2.44
C ASN A 172 -10.26 -11.49 -1.52
N ILE A 173 -9.96 -12.74 -1.11
CA ILE A 173 -10.78 -13.48 -0.16
C ILE A 173 -10.81 -12.77 1.20
N PHE A 174 -9.64 -12.43 1.76
CA PHE A 174 -9.56 -11.77 3.06
C PHE A 174 -10.24 -10.40 3.07
N SER A 175 -9.90 -9.51 2.12
CA SER A 175 -10.52 -8.18 2.02
C SER A 175 -12.03 -8.27 1.78
N GLY A 176 -12.49 -9.20 0.94
CA GLY A 176 -13.91 -9.41 0.68
C GLY A 176 -14.67 -9.97 1.88
N MET A 177 -14.04 -10.82 2.71
CA MET A 177 -14.64 -11.28 3.96
C MET A 177 -14.72 -10.15 4.99
N ILE A 178 -13.63 -9.41 5.19
CA ILE A 178 -13.58 -8.28 6.14
C ILE A 178 -14.60 -7.22 5.75
N TYR A 179 -14.63 -6.82 4.49
CA TYR A 179 -15.59 -5.82 3.99
C TYR A 179 -17.04 -6.27 4.24
N ARG A 180 -17.39 -7.51 3.87
CA ARG A 180 -18.76 -8.04 4.08
C ARG A 180 -19.15 -8.11 5.56
N LEU A 181 -18.22 -8.54 6.41
CA LEU A 181 -18.43 -8.62 7.86
C LEU A 181 -18.66 -7.23 8.47
N LEU A 182 -17.88 -6.23 8.04
CA LEU A 182 -18.04 -4.85 8.49
C LEU A 182 -19.32 -4.22 7.97
N THR A 183 -19.69 -4.44 6.71
CA THR A 183 -20.96 -3.94 6.18
C THR A 183 -22.14 -4.58 6.92
N ALA A 184 -22.10 -5.89 7.21
CA ALA A 184 -23.13 -6.56 7.99
C ALA A 184 -23.20 -6.00 9.42
N GLY A 185 -22.05 -5.73 10.05
CA GLY A 185 -21.97 -5.08 11.36
C GLY A 185 -22.63 -3.71 11.38
N ILE A 186 -22.34 -2.84 10.40
CA ILE A 186 -23.02 -1.54 10.29
C ILE A 186 -24.52 -1.74 10.05
N SER A 187 -24.93 -2.67 9.17
CA SER A 187 -26.35 -2.92 8.90
C SER A 187 -27.10 -3.32 10.17
N ILE A 188 -26.51 -4.16 11.03
CA ILE A 188 -27.10 -4.54 12.33
C ILE A 188 -27.24 -3.31 13.23
N VAL A 189 -26.17 -2.53 13.37
CA VAL A 189 -26.17 -1.31 14.19
C VAL A 189 -27.22 -0.31 13.67
N PHE A 190 -27.33 -0.14 12.36
CA PHE A 190 -28.34 0.70 11.71
C PHE A 190 -29.77 0.22 12.03
N ILE A 191 -30.05 -1.08 11.89
CA ILE A 191 -31.37 -1.64 12.19
C ILE A 191 -31.72 -1.44 13.67
N LEU A 192 -30.78 -1.68 14.58
CA LEU A 192 -30.99 -1.49 16.02
C LEU A 192 -31.27 -0.04 16.38
N ILE A 193 -30.52 0.90 15.80
CA ILE A 193 -30.70 2.34 16.01
C ILE A 193 -32.06 2.81 15.48
N VAL A 194 -32.47 2.35 14.29
CA VAL A 194 -33.79 2.67 13.73
C VAL A 194 -34.91 2.07 14.57
N TYR A 195 -34.78 0.80 14.96
CA TYR A 195 -35.75 0.11 15.80
C TYR A 195 -35.91 0.79 17.17
N GLY A 196 -34.81 1.14 17.83
CA GLY A 196 -34.83 1.84 19.12
C GLY A 196 -35.60 3.17 19.04
N LYS A 197 -35.44 3.92 17.95
CA LYS A 197 -36.17 5.18 17.77
C LYS A 197 -37.65 5.00 17.41
N ILE A 198 -38.01 3.96 16.68
CA ILE A 198 -39.41 3.59 16.48
C ILE A 198 -40.06 3.22 17.83
N LEU A 199 -39.33 2.55 18.71
CA LEU A 199 -39.83 2.21 20.04
C LEU A 199 -40.03 3.46 20.92
N SER A 200 -39.12 4.43 20.89
CA SER A 200 -39.28 5.73 21.55
C SER A 200 -40.50 6.52 21.03
N TYR A 201 -40.82 6.40 19.75
CA TYR A 201 -42.03 6.99 19.16
C TYR A 201 -43.30 6.36 19.72
N LEU A 202 -43.35 5.03 19.79
CA LEU A 202 -44.51 4.31 20.33
C LEU A 202 -44.76 4.68 21.81
N HIS A 203 -43.71 5.04 22.55
CA HIS A 203 -43.81 5.56 23.92
C HIS A 203 -44.11 7.07 24.00
N SER A 204 -44.51 7.70 22.90
CA SER A 204 -44.89 9.13 22.81
C SER A 204 -43.79 10.13 23.16
N GLN A 205 -42.51 9.73 23.09
CA GLN A 205 -41.38 10.61 23.43
C GLN A 205 -40.93 11.50 22.25
N ILE A 206 -41.32 11.15 21.02
CA ILE A 206 -40.82 11.78 19.79
C ILE A 206 -41.99 12.01 18.81
N HIS A 207 -41.95 13.10 18.04
CA HIS A 207 -42.93 13.37 16.97
C HIS A 207 -42.61 12.60 15.66
N LEU A 208 -43.64 12.31 14.86
CA LEU A 208 -43.52 11.59 13.59
C LEU A 208 -42.50 12.24 12.62
N LEU A 209 -42.51 13.58 12.52
CA LEU A 209 -41.62 14.32 11.63
C LEU A 209 -40.13 14.10 11.98
N ASN A 210 -39.82 14.01 13.27
CA ASN A 210 -38.45 13.78 13.75
C ASN A 210 -37.94 12.39 13.36
N ILE A 211 -38.81 11.39 13.28
CA ILE A 211 -38.45 10.02 12.88
C ILE A 211 -38.20 9.95 11.38
N ILE A 212 -39.04 10.61 10.57
CA ILE A 212 -38.85 10.65 9.12
C ILE A 212 -37.50 11.31 8.80
N LEU A 213 -37.21 12.46 9.42
CA LEU A 213 -35.95 13.17 9.26
C LEU A 213 -34.76 12.33 9.75
N PHE A 214 -34.92 11.65 10.89
CA PHE A 214 -33.91 10.74 11.42
C PHE A 214 -33.60 9.57 10.48
N ILE A 215 -34.61 8.89 9.96
CA ILE A 215 -34.43 7.77 9.03
C ILE A 215 -33.69 8.24 7.78
N LEU A 216 -34.04 9.41 7.23
CA LEU A 216 -33.34 9.99 6.08
C LEU A 216 -31.86 10.25 6.36
N ILE A 217 -31.55 10.89 7.49
CA ILE A 217 -30.16 11.14 7.90
C ILE A 217 -29.42 9.83 8.13
N ALA A 218 -30.03 8.88 8.84
CA ALA A 218 -29.43 7.59 9.14
C ALA A 218 -29.12 6.79 7.86
N ILE A 219 -30.00 6.82 6.85
CA ILE A 219 -29.74 6.21 5.53
C ILE A 219 -28.54 6.89 4.87
N PHE A 220 -28.43 8.21 4.94
CA PHE A 220 -27.30 8.95 4.36
C PHE A 220 -25.98 8.58 5.04
N VAL A 221 -25.97 8.54 6.38
CA VAL A 221 -24.83 8.09 7.19
C VAL A 221 -24.47 6.65 6.87
N TYR A 222 -25.45 5.76 6.72
CA TYR A 222 -25.24 4.36 6.36
C TYR A 222 -24.56 4.22 4.98
N ILE A 223 -25.07 4.91 3.96
CA ILE A 223 -24.51 4.88 2.60
C ILE A 223 -23.07 5.41 2.62
N HIS A 224 -22.83 6.54 3.29
CA HIS A 224 -21.50 7.14 3.36
C HIS A 224 -20.51 6.26 4.14
N THR A 225 -20.89 5.75 5.31
CA THR A 225 -20.04 4.87 6.12
C THR A 225 -19.68 3.59 5.37
N SER A 226 -20.64 2.97 4.70
CA SER A 226 -20.39 1.82 3.80
C SER A 226 -19.38 2.17 2.70
N TYR A 227 -19.53 3.34 2.06
CA TYR A 227 -18.55 3.83 1.09
C TYR A 227 -17.15 4.03 1.71
N THR A 228 -17.04 4.61 2.91
CA THR A 228 -15.75 4.83 3.56
C THR A 228 -15.03 3.54 3.92
N PHE A 229 -15.77 2.49 4.31
CA PHE A 229 -15.19 1.16 4.47
C PHE A 229 -14.75 0.57 3.13
N GLY A 230 -15.51 0.80 2.06
CA GLY A 230 -15.04 0.50 0.70
C GLY A 230 -13.72 1.22 0.39
N GLN A 231 -13.65 2.52 0.67
CA GLN A 231 -12.44 3.32 0.49
C GLN A 231 -11.28 2.78 1.32
N LEU A 232 -11.47 2.45 2.60
CA LEU A 232 -10.40 1.91 3.44
C LEU A 232 -9.98 0.51 2.99
N PHE A 233 -10.87 -0.46 2.88
CA PHE A 233 -10.46 -1.86 2.66
C PHE A 233 -10.17 -2.18 1.20
N ILE A 234 -10.99 -1.70 0.27
CA ILE A 234 -10.84 -2.03 -1.15
C ILE A 234 -9.66 -1.24 -1.72
N SER A 235 -9.52 0.06 -1.44
CA SER A 235 -8.38 0.82 -1.96
C SER A 235 -7.05 0.36 -1.35
N MET A 236 -7.01 0.03 -0.05
CA MET A 236 -5.81 -0.51 0.60
C MET A 236 -5.38 -1.84 0.02
N LYS A 237 -6.34 -2.70 -0.34
CA LYS A 237 -6.05 -3.96 -1.03
C LYS A 237 -5.31 -3.71 -2.35
N TYR A 238 -5.76 -2.75 -3.15
CA TYR A 238 -5.11 -2.43 -4.43
C TYR A 238 -3.78 -1.68 -4.23
N LEU A 239 -3.66 -0.83 -3.21
CA LEU A 239 -2.38 -0.26 -2.79
C LEU A 239 -1.37 -1.38 -2.47
N LEU A 240 -1.80 -2.38 -1.70
CA LEU A 240 -1.00 -3.55 -1.37
C LEU A 240 -0.61 -4.35 -2.62
N PHE A 241 -1.48 -4.49 -3.62
CA PHE A 241 -1.16 -5.13 -4.89
C PHE A 241 -0.06 -4.39 -5.64
N MET A 242 -0.14 -3.05 -5.71
CA MET A 242 0.90 -2.23 -6.35
C MET A 242 2.23 -2.38 -5.63
N ILE A 243 2.25 -2.26 -4.30
CA ILE A 243 3.49 -2.42 -3.51
C ILE A 243 4.09 -3.81 -3.70
N GLU A 244 3.27 -4.86 -3.64
CA GLU A 244 3.74 -6.23 -3.79
C GLU A 244 4.27 -6.48 -5.21
N PHE A 245 3.64 -5.90 -6.23
CA PHE A 245 4.10 -5.96 -7.62
C PHE A 245 5.51 -5.38 -7.77
N PHE A 246 5.74 -4.14 -7.31
CA PHE A 246 7.06 -3.49 -7.36
C PHE A 246 8.11 -4.23 -6.52
N ARG A 247 7.71 -4.79 -5.39
CA ARG A 247 8.56 -5.65 -4.57
C ARG A 247 9.00 -6.90 -5.33
N LEU A 248 8.09 -7.55 -6.05
CA LEU A 248 8.40 -8.75 -6.83
C LEU A 248 9.28 -8.43 -8.04
N GLN A 249 9.08 -7.30 -8.71
CA GLN A 249 9.99 -6.82 -9.76
C GLN A 249 11.39 -6.55 -9.21
N SER A 250 11.50 -5.92 -8.04
CA SER A 250 12.80 -5.69 -7.37
C SER A 250 13.50 -7.00 -7.02
N LYS A 251 12.73 -7.99 -6.55
CA LYS A 251 13.26 -9.33 -6.24
C LYS A 251 13.73 -10.04 -7.51
N GLN A 252 12.99 -9.97 -8.61
CA GLN A 252 13.39 -10.57 -9.87
C GLN A 252 14.68 -9.95 -10.39
N LEU A 253 14.78 -8.62 -10.36
CA LEU A 253 15.99 -7.92 -10.76
C LEU A 253 17.23 -8.35 -9.96
N LEU A 254 17.07 -8.61 -8.66
CA LEU A 254 18.13 -9.19 -7.84
C LEU A 254 18.47 -10.63 -8.25
N GLN A 255 17.47 -11.45 -8.57
CA GLN A 255 17.69 -12.84 -9.02
C GLN A 255 18.43 -12.89 -10.35
N ASP A 256 18.01 -12.07 -11.31
CA ASP A 256 18.66 -11.95 -12.62
C ASP A 256 20.14 -11.55 -12.43
N LEU A 257 20.42 -10.57 -11.57
CA LEU A 257 21.79 -10.18 -11.24
C LEU A 257 22.60 -11.31 -10.61
N LEU A 258 22.01 -12.06 -9.69
CA LEU A 258 22.69 -13.14 -8.99
C LEU A 258 23.02 -14.31 -9.94
N GLU A 259 22.12 -14.63 -10.87
CA GLU A 259 22.39 -15.61 -11.93
C GLU A 259 23.57 -15.18 -12.82
N ILE A 260 23.66 -13.89 -13.17
CA ILE A 260 24.77 -13.33 -13.96
C ILE A 260 26.10 -13.45 -13.20
N VAL A 261 26.10 -13.14 -11.90
CA VAL A 261 27.30 -13.24 -11.06
C VAL A 261 27.72 -14.71 -10.85
N LEU A 262 26.76 -15.63 -10.67
CA LEU A 262 27.04 -17.05 -10.44
C LEU A 262 27.52 -17.80 -11.68
N GLN A 263 26.93 -17.55 -12.86
CA GLN A 263 27.38 -18.16 -14.12
C GLN A 263 28.87 -17.88 -14.40
N ARG A 264 29.40 -16.77 -13.87
CA ARG A 264 30.82 -16.43 -13.97
C ARG A 264 31.73 -17.29 -13.08
N ASN A 265 31.28 -17.65 -11.88
CA ASN A 265 32.09 -18.42 -10.92
C ASN A 265 32.31 -19.86 -11.38
N THR A 266 31.35 -20.47 -12.09
CA THR A 266 31.47 -21.84 -12.63
C THR A 266 32.35 -21.91 -13.87
N ILE A 267 32.31 -20.89 -14.74
CA ILE A 267 33.14 -20.84 -15.97
C ILE A 267 34.63 -20.65 -15.62
N ASN A 268 34.94 -19.92 -14.55
CA ASN A 268 36.31 -19.65 -14.13
C ASN A 268 37.08 -20.89 -13.64
N HIS A 269 36.39 -21.96 -13.21
CA HIS A 269 37.06 -23.15 -12.68
C HIS A 269 37.48 -24.18 -13.74
N HIS A 270 36.87 -24.15 -14.93
CA HIS A 270 37.07 -25.19 -15.96
C HIS A 270 38.00 -24.80 -17.12
N HIS A 271 38.44 -23.54 -17.24
CA HIS A 271 39.12 -23.08 -18.46
C HIS A 271 40.42 -22.31 -18.20
N HIS A 272 41.37 -22.96 -17.54
CA HIS A 272 42.72 -22.44 -17.41
C HIS A 272 43.61 -22.62 -18.67
N HIS A 273 43.17 -23.31 -19.74
CA HIS A 273 44.06 -23.73 -20.84
C HIS A 273 43.67 -23.39 -22.30
N ARG A 274 42.60 -22.64 -22.60
CA ARG A 274 42.29 -22.22 -24.00
C ARG A 274 41.82 -20.76 -24.06
N GLN A 275 42.72 -19.83 -23.75
CA GLN A 275 42.43 -18.40 -23.61
C GLN A 275 42.92 -17.60 -24.82
N GLN A 276 41.96 -17.02 -25.58
CA GLN A 276 42.06 -15.69 -26.19
C GLN A 276 40.82 -15.40 -27.06
N ARG A 277 40.34 -16.36 -27.87
CA ARG A 277 39.09 -16.20 -28.66
C ARG A 277 37.82 -16.28 -27.80
N HIS A 278 37.86 -17.00 -26.68
CA HIS A 278 36.75 -17.10 -25.74
C HIS A 278 36.50 -15.83 -24.92
N CYS A 279 37.55 -15.08 -24.56
CA CYS A 279 37.40 -13.83 -23.81
C CYS A 279 36.52 -12.83 -24.57
N LYS A 280 36.72 -12.65 -25.88
CA LYS A 280 35.95 -11.68 -26.68
C LYS A 280 34.44 -11.97 -26.69
N ARG A 281 34.03 -13.25 -26.76
CA ARG A 281 32.61 -13.66 -26.66
C ARG A 281 32.03 -13.46 -25.26
N ILE A 282 32.80 -13.77 -24.22
CA ILE A 282 32.38 -13.57 -22.82
C ILE A 282 32.16 -12.08 -22.53
N ILE A 283 33.03 -11.21 -23.04
CA ILE A 283 32.95 -9.76 -22.86
C ILE A 283 31.73 -9.15 -23.58
N ILE A 284 31.43 -9.61 -24.79
CA ILE A 284 30.25 -9.16 -25.55
C ILE A 284 28.96 -9.60 -24.84
N ASN A 285 28.91 -10.84 -24.33
CA ASN A 285 27.76 -11.32 -23.57
C ASN A 285 27.59 -10.57 -22.23
N GLU A 286 28.68 -10.29 -21.50
CA GLU A 286 28.63 -9.46 -20.28
C GLU A 286 28.02 -8.08 -20.55
N HIS A 287 28.39 -7.45 -21.67
CA HIS A 287 27.89 -6.13 -22.00
C HIS A 287 26.39 -6.12 -22.32
N LEU A 288 25.91 -7.10 -23.10
CA LEU A 288 24.48 -7.22 -23.44
C LEU A 288 23.63 -7.49 -22.19
N ILE A 289 24.10 -8.40 -21.34
CA ILE A 289 23.46 -8.75 -20.07
C ILE A 289 23.44 -7.55 -19.12
N TRP A 290 24.55 -6.82 -19.01
CA TRP A 290 24.64 -5.60 -18.21
C TRP A 290 23.68 -4.52 -18.70
N GLN A 291 23.60 -4.30 -20.02
CA GLN A 291 22.67 -3.33 -20.59
C GLN A 291 21.22 -3.68 -20.30
N GLN A 292 20.86 -4.97 -20.33
CA GLN A 292 19.52 -5.43 -19.98
C GLN A 292 19.21 -5.17 -18.50
N PHE A 293 20.13 -5.53 -17.60
CA PHE A 293 19.99 -5.24 -16.16
C PHE A 293 19.84 -3.73 -15.90
N TYR A 294 20.73 -2.91 -16.49
CA TYR A 294 20.72 -1.46 -16.34
C TYR A 294 19.39 -0.85 -16.78
N ARG A 295 18.89 -1.23 -17.97
CA ARG A 295 17.61 -0.75 -18.50
C ARG A 295 16.44 -1.13 -17.57
N ASN A 296 16.41 -2.37 -17.11
CA ASN A 296 15.36 -2.85 -16.20
C ASN A 296 15.41 -2.12 -14.85
N TYR A 297 16.61 -1.87 -14.32
CA TYR A 297 16.79 -1.15 -13.07
C TYR A 297 16.32 0.29 -13.17
N VAL A 298 16.77 1.02 -14.20
CA VAL A 298 16.41 2.43 -14.41
C VAL A 298 14.90 2.57 -14.60
N LYS A 299 14.28 1.68 -15.38
CA LYS A 299 12.82 1.65 -15.53
C LYS A 299 12.11 1.42 -14.20
N LEU A 300 12.52 0.41 -13.44
CA LEU A 300 11.91 0.09 -12.16
C LEU A 300 12.08 1.23 -11.14
N TYR A 301 13.22 1.91 -11.16
CA TYR A 301 13.47 3.10 -10.33
C TYR A 301 12.53 4.26 -10.70
N ASP A 302 12.39 4.56 -12.00
CA ASP A 302 11.49 5.61 -12.49
C ASP A 302 10.04 5.32 -12.10
N ASP A 303 9.57 4.09 -12.30
CA ASP A 303 8.21 3.67 -11.91
C ASP A 303 8.00 3.76 -10.40
N THR A 304 8.98 3.34 -9.60
CA THR A 304 8.92 3.45 -8.13
C THR A 304 8.91 4.91 -7.68
N SER A 305 9.65 5.78 -8.36
CA SER A 305 9.68 7.23 -8.10
C SER A 305 8.34 7.90 -8.42
N LYS A 306 7.74 7.57 -9.58
CA LYS A 306 6.39 7.99 -9.97
C LYS A 306 5.34 7.57 -8.94
N LEU A 307 5.43 6.33 -8.47
CA LEU A 307 4.56 5.79 -7.44
C LEU A 307 4.74 6.53 -6.11
N ASN A 308 5.98 6.71 -5.64
CA ASN A 308 6.31 7.41 -4.41
C ASN A 308 5.79 8.86 -4.43
N CYS A 309 6.01 9.59 -5.53
CA CYS A 309 5.53 10.97 -5.68
C CYS A 309 4.03 11.09 -5.38
N SER A 310 3.23 10.15 -5.86
CA SER A 310 1.77 10.16 -5.67
C SER A 310 1.33 9.60 -4.32
N LEU A 311 1.96 8.53 -3.84
CA LEU A 311 1.56 7.81 -2.62
C LEU A 311 2.13 8.41 -1.34
N ARG A 312 3.15 9.27 -1.41
CA ARG A 312 3.79 9.86 -0.22
C ARG A 312 2.79 10.51 0.75
N ALA A 313 1.82 11.26 0.23
CA ALA A 313 0.78 11.88 1.05
C ALA A 313 -0.23 10.83 1.58
N VAL A 314 -0.53 9.80 0.78
CA VAL A 314 -1.41 8.69 1.18
C VAL A 314 -0.80 7.92 2.35
N PHE A 315 0.49 7.59 2.32
CA PHE A 315 1.18 6.94 3.44
C PHE A 315 1.13 7.77 4.72
N LEU A 316 1.27 9.09 4.62
CA LEU A 316 1.15 9.98 5.78
C LEU A 316 -0.27 9.94 6.37
N SER A 317 -1.30 10.04 5.53
CA SER A 317 -2.70 9.94 5.99
C SER A 317 -3.00 8.61 6.65
N ILE A 318 -2.53 7.51 6.06
CA ILE A 318 -2.70 6.16 6.62
C ILE A 318 -1.99 6.04 7.99
N GLU A 319 -0.78 6.58 8.10
CA GLU A 319 -0.04 6.59 9.37
C GLU A 319 -0.80 7.35 10.46
N MET A 320 -1.33 8.54 10.13
CA MET A 320 -2.12 9.34 11.08
C MET A 320 -3.37 8.59 11.53
N ILE A 321 -4.14 8.00 10.59
CA ILE A 321 -5.32 7.17 10.93
C ILE A 321 -4.91 5.99 11.83
N SER A 322 -3.81 5.32 11.51
CA SER A 322 -3.29 4.19 12.30
C SER A 322 -2.92 4.59 13.73
N LYS A 323 -2.28 5.75 13.92
CA LYS A 323 -1.91 6.26 15.25
C LYS A 323 -3.14 6.71 16.04
N CYS A 324 -4.07 7.42 15.40
CA CYS A 324 -5.34 7.76 16.02
C CYS A 324 -6.08 6.50 16.47
N SER A 325 -6.16 5.49 15.61
CA SER A 325 -6.87 4.24 15.89
C SER A 325 -6.39 3.58 17.19
N ILE A 326 -5.08 3.51 17.43
CA ILE A 326 -4.56 2.86 18.64
C ILE A 326 -4.72 3.69 19.91
N ILE A 327 -4.61 5.02 19.81
CA ILE A 327 -4.87 5.94 20.93
C ILE A 327 -6.33 5.85 21.33
N PHE A 328 -7.25 6.00 20.37
CA PHE A 328 -8.68 5.91 20.63
C PHE A 328 -9.10 4.51 21.09
N SER A 329 -8.51 3.45 20.56
CA SER A 329 -8.75 2.08 21.03
C SER A 329 -8.36 1.90 22.49
N SER A 330 -7.24 2.49 22.91
CA SER A 330 -6.77 2.38 24.29
C SER A 330 -7.67 3.16 25.25
N ILE A 331 -8.01 4.41 24.90
CA ILE A 331 -8.91 5.24 25.72
C ILE A 331 -10.30 4.60 25.82
N PHE A 332 -10.85 4.15 24.69
CA PHE A 332 -12.17 3.50 24.66
C PHE A 332 -12.17 2.22 25.50
N TYR A 333 -11.13 1.39 25.38
CA TYR A 333 -10.96 0.18 26.20
C TYR A 333 -10.97 0.50 27.70
N GLY A 334 -10.27 1.56 28.11
CA GLY A 334 -10.16 1.97 29.52
C GLY A 334 -11.45 2.48 30.15
N GLN A 335 -12.42 2.93 29.36
CA GLN A 335 -13.70 3.47 29.87
C GLN A 335 -14.85 2.46 29.92
N GLN A 336 -14.65 1.24 29.40
CA GLN A 336 -15.69 0.22 29.43
C GLN A 336 -15.76 -0.46 30.80
N ILE A 337 -16.93 -0.38 31.43
CA ILE A 337 -17.24 -1.09 32.69
C ILE A 337 -17.64 -2.54 32.39
N HIS A 338 -18.38 -2.75 31.31
CA HIS A 338 -18.86 -4.08 30.88
C HIS A 338 -18.42 -4.42 29.45
N TRP A 339 -18.06 -5.70 29.26
CA TRP A 339 -17.68 -6.23 27.97
C TRP A 339 -18.89 -6.81 27.25
N ASN A 340 -19.28 -6.17 26.15
CA ASN A 340 -20.29 -6.69 25.24
C ASN A 340 -19.67 -7.00 23.86
N ILE A 341 -20.49 -7.55 22.96
CA ILE A 341 -20.04 -7.92 21.62
C ILE A 341 -19.66 -6.67 20.79
N PHE A 342 -20.36 -5.55 20.96
CA PHE A 342 -20.10 -4.30 20.23
C PHE A 342 -18.77 -3.66 20.63
N ASN A 343 -18.47 -3.56 21.92
CA ASN A 343 -17.21 -3.12 22.50
C ASN A 343 -16.04 -3.94 21.95
N SER A 344 -16.19 -5.26 21.97
CA SER A 344 -15.18 -6.18 21.43
C SER A 344 -14.97 -5.96 19.94
N MET A 345 -16.05 -5.77 19.17
CA MET A 345 -15.99 -5.52 17.73
C MET A 345 -15.34 -4.18 17.39
N PHE A 346 -15.65 -3.10 18.12
CA PHE A 346 -15.05 -1.79 17.90
C PHE A 346 -13.54 -1.79 18.21
N VAL A 347 -13.13 -2.36 19.35
CA VAL A 347 -11.71 -2.50 19.69
C VAL A 347 -10.98 -3.34 18.64
N LEU A 348 -11.57 -4.46 18.20
CA LEU A 348 -10.98 -5.29 17.16
C LEU A 348 -10.83 -4.53 15.83
N LEU A 349 -11.83 -3.73 15.45
CA LEU A 349 -11.77 -2.90 14.23
C LEU A 349 -10.63 -1.89 14.28
N LEU A 350 -10.46 -1.19 15.41
CA LEU A 350 -9.39 -0.22 15.59
C LEU A 350 -8.01 -0.88 15.58
N MET A 351 -7.88 -2.04 16.22
CA MET A 351 -6.65 -2.84 16.18
C MET A 351 -6.37 -3.37 14.77
N CYS A 352 -7.39 -3.76 14.01
CA CYS A 352 -7.24 -4.16 12.61
C CYS A 352 -6.71 -3.01 11.74
N ALA A 353 -7.20 -1.78 11.91
CA ALA A 353 -6.69 -0.62 11.18
C ALA A 353 -5.19 -0.40 11.46
N PHE A 354 -4.77 -0.45 12.73
CA PHE A 354 -3.37 -0.35 13.12
C PHE A 354 -2.49 -1.48 12.54
N ASN A 355 -2.95 -2.73 12.66
CA ASN A 355 -2.22 -3.89 12.15
C ASN A 355 -2.11 -3.87 10.62
N SER A 356 -3.14 -3.40 9.91
CA SER A 356 -3.14 -3.29 8.45
C SER A 356 -2.06 -2.34 7.95
N ASN A 357 -1.88 -1.21 8.64
CA ASN A 357 -0.83 -0.25 8.33
C ASN A 357 0.56 -0.86 8.56
N THR A 358 0.76 -1.49 9.71
CA THR A 358 2.02 -2.20 10.03
C THR A 358 2.35 -3.26 8.97
N ALA A 359 1.35 -4.01 8.49
CA ALA A 359 1.53 -4.98 7.42
C ALA A 359 1.95 -4.32 6.10
N ILE A 360 1.37 -3.17 5.72
CA ILE A 360 1.77 -2.41 4.52
C ILE A 360 3.24 -1.96 4.65
N TYR A 361 3.62 -1.33 5.77
CA TYR A 361 5.00 -0.89 6.00
C TYR A 361 6.01 -2.04 5.96
N SER A 362 5.64 -3.20 6.50
CA SER A 362 6.49 -4.40 6.43
C SER A 362 6.82 -4.80 4.99
N ARG A 363 5.88 -4.60 4.05
CA ARG A 363 6.07 -4.92 2.63
C ARG A 363 6.86 -3.84 1.90
N VAL A 364 6.54 -2.57 2.14
CA VAL A 364 7.23 -1.43 1.54
C VAL A 364 8.71 -1.41 1.91
N SER A 365 9.04 -1.69 3.16
CA SER A 365 10.43 -1.68 3.67
C SER A 365 11.37 -2.68 3.00
N LEU A 366 10.81 -3.69 2.32
CA LEU A 366 11.60 -4.69 1.58
C LEU A 366 12.15 -4.15 0.26
N ILE A 367 11.50 -3.16 -0.35
CA ILE A 367 11.92 -2.60 -1.65
C ILE A 367 13.33 -1.99 -1.55
N PRO A 368 13.62 -1.07 -0.60
CA PRO A 368 14.98 -0.57 -0.42
C PRO A 368 16.00 -1.67 -0.08
N SER A 369 15.59 -2.69 0.67
CA SER A 369 16.50 -3.79 1.05
C SER A 369 16.97 -4.62 -0.15
N TYR A 370 16.14 -4.75 -1.20
CA TYR A 370 16.58 -5.39 -2.44
C TYR A 370 17.57 -4.50 -3.21
N ASN A 371 17.35 -3.18 -3.23
CA ASN A 371 18.29 -2.24 -3.84
C ASN A 371 19.67 -2.28 -3.17
N GLU A 372 19.71 -2.29 -1.84
CA GLU A 372 20.94 -2.39 -1.05
C GLU A 372 21.70 -3.69 -1.35
N LYS A 373 21.00 -4.83 -1.46
CA LYS A 373 21.61 -6.10 -1.87
C LYS A 373 22.15 -6.05 -3.30
N CYS A 374 21.38 -5.50 -4.23
CA CYS A 374 21.83 -5.31 -5.61
C CYS A 374 23.13 -4.50 -5.64
N TRP A 375 23.19 -3.40 -4.88
CA TRP A 375 24.38 -2.57 -4.74
C TRP A 375 25.58 -3.36 -4.21
N HIS A 376 25.43 -4.11 -3.12
CA HIS A 376 26.51 -4.93 -2.56
C HIS A 376 27.04 -5.95 -3.56
N TYR A 377 26.16 -6.70 -4.23
CA TYR A 377 26.58 -7.68 -5.22
C TYR A 377 27.26 -7.04 -6.42
N LEU A 378 26.82 -5.86 -6.85
CA LEU A 378 27.49 -5.10 -7.91
C LEU A 378 28.89 -4.63 -7.48
N CYS A 379 29.02 -4.14 -6.25
CA CYS A 379 30.32 -3.75 -5.69
C CYS A 379 31.28 -4.93 -5.64
N ASP A 380 30.85 -6.07 -5.11
CA ASP A 380 31.65 -7.28 -5.02
C ASP A 380 32.05 -7.80 -6.39
N TRP A 381 31.11 -7.80 -7.35
CA TRP A 381 31.38 -8.21 -8.72
C TRP A 381 32.40 -7.30 -9.39
N ASN A 382 32.28 -5.99 -9.21
CA ASN A 382 33.20 -5.02 -9.74
C ASN A 382 34.60 -5.11 -9.12
N ALA A 383 34.69 -5.25 -7.80
CA ALA A 383 35.95 -5.43 -7.10
C ALA A 383 36.70 -6.69 -7.58
N ARG A 384 35.99 -7.81 -7.72
CA ARG A 384 36.54 -9.05 -8.30
C ARG A 384 37.00 -8.83 -9.74
N LYS A 385 36.18 -8.18 -10.57
CA LYS A 385 36.52 -7.89 -11.98
C LYS A 385 37.79 -7.05 -12.08
N GLN A 386 37.94 -6.01 -11.24
CA GLN A 386 39.13 -5.18 -11.18
C GLN A 386 40.37 -5.97 -10.72
N TYR A 387 40.24 -6.80 -9.68
CA TYR A 387 41.32 -7.66 -9.19
C TYR A 387 41.83 -8.63 -10.27
N TYR A 388 40.93 -9.37 -10.94
CA TYR A 388 41.29 -10.27 -12.04
C TYR A 388 42.00 -9.53 -13.18
N LEU A 389 41.51 -8.34 -13.54
CA LEU A 389 42.11 -7.52 -14.58
C LEU A 389 43.50 -7.01 -14.19
N GLN A 390 43.72 -6.64 -12.93
CA GLN A 390 45.02 -6.21 -12.45
C GLN A 390 46.05 -7.35 -12.52
N CYS A 391 45.67 -8.57 -12.12
CA CYS A 391 46.51 -9.76 -12.24
C CYS A 391 46.88 -10.07 -13.70
N HIS A 392 45.91 -9.97 -14.63
CA HIS A 392 46.16 -10.22 -16.06
C HIS A 392 46.88 -9.07 -16.79
N ARG A 393 46.71 -7.83 -16.35
CA ARG A 393 47.39 -6.66 -16.93
C ARG A 393 48.90 -6.75 -16.74
N ASN A 394 49.35 -7.26 -15.60
CA ASN A 394 50.78 -7.53 -15.35
C ASN A 394 51.35 -8.61 -16.31
N GLN A 395 50.52 -9.54 -16.79
CA GLN A 395 50.93 -10.55 -17.79
C GLN A 395 50.85 -10.03 -19.24
N LEU A 396 49.91 -9.13 -19.54
CA LEU A 396 49.68 -8.60 -20.90
C LEU A 396 50.61 -7.43 -21.27
N ILE A 397 51.12 -6.66 -20.29
CA ILE A 397 52.14 -5.62 -20.54
C ILE A 397 53.44 -6.23 -21.12
N ILE A 398 53.68 -7.52 -20.89
CA ILE A 398 54.82 -8.26 -21.47
C ILE A 398 54.61 -8.52 -22.98
N ASN A 399 53.36 -8.55 -23.47
CA ASN A 399 53.00 -8.79 -24.87
C ASN A 399 52.35 -7.53 -25.48
N ASN A 400 53.18 -6.64 -26.03
CA ASN A 400 52.93 -5.27 -26.52
C ASN A 400 51.75 -5.00 -27.49
N ASN A 401 50.83 -5.93 -27.79
CA ASN A 401 49.89 -5.82 -28.91
C ASN A 401 48.40 -5.53 -28.55
N HIS A 402 48.05 -5.13 -27.32
CA HIS A 402 46.63 -5.02 -26.90
C HIS A 402 46.16 -3.69 -26.28
N TYR A 403 46.64 -2.56 -26.81
CA TYR A 403 46.19 -1.21 -26.42
C TYR A 403 44.68 -0.87 -26.64
N PRO A 404 44.01 -1.27 -27.75
CA PRO A 404 42.63 -0.83 -28.01
C PRO A 404 41.58 -1.53 -27.14
N LEU A 405 41.83 -2.76 -26.70
CA LEU A 405 40.97 -3.45 -25.73
C LEU A 405 41.01 -2.74 -24.37
N ALA A 406 42.20 -2.39 -23.87
CA ALA A 406 42.35 -1.71 -22.57
C ALA A 406 41.55 -0.39 -22.46
N LYS A 407 41.44 0.39 -23.55
CA LYS A 407 40.68 1.66 -23.58
C LYS A 407 39.16 1.46 -23.48
N SER A 408 38.60 0.53 -24.25
CA SER A 408 37.16 0.20 -24.19
C SER A 408 36.75 -0.36 -22.82
N PHE A 409 37.63 -1.16 -22.22
CA PHE A 409 37.45 -1.70 -20.87
C PHE A 409 37.44 -0.63 -19.78
N ASN A 410 38.38 0.32 -19.83
CA ASN A 410 38.42 1.41 -18.86
C ASN A 410 37.12 2.23 -18.89
N HIS A 411 36.58 2.52 -20.09
CA HIS A 411 35.32 3.23 -20.22
C HIS A 411 34.13 2.49 -19.57
N HIS A 412 34.03 1.17 -19.80
CA HIS A 412 32.97 0.36 -19.20
C HIS A 412 33.09 0.26 -17.67
N THR A 413 34.30 0.11 -17.15
CA THR A 413 34.57 0.09 -15.70
C THR A 413 34.22 1.44 -15.06
N ILE A 414 34.55 2.56 -15.71
CA ILE A 414 34.18 3.91 -15.23
C ILE A 414 32.65 4.06 -15.20
N HIS A 415 31.96 3.68 -16.29
CA HIS A 415 30.50 3.75 -16.34
C HIS A 415 29.84 2.91 -15.25
N LEU A 416 30.36 1.70 -15.00
CA LEU A 416 29.87 0.82 -13.96
C LEU A 416 30.15 1.37 -12.55
N ASN A 417 31.31 1.95 -12.31
CA ASN A 417 31.64 2.65 -11.06
C ASN A 417 30.67 3.81 -10.79
N LEU A 418 30.45 4.67 -11.79
CA LEU A 418 29.51 5.80 -11.69
C LEU A 418 28.09 5.31 -11.39
N PHE A 419 27.67 4.23 -12.05
CA PHE A 419 26.37 3.64 -11.80
C PHE A 419 26.24 3.06 -10.39
N ILE A 420 27.25 2.35 -9.90
CA ILE A 420 27.26 1.83 -8.51
C ILE A 420 27.16 2.98 -7.50
N GLN A 421 27.92 4.07 -7.72
CA GLN A 421 27.82 5.28 -6.89
C GLN A 421 26.41 5.86 -6.93
N THR A 422 25.80 5.91 -8.11
CA THR A 422 24.43 6.40 -8.30
C THR A 422 23.42 5.54 -7.56
N ILE A 423 23.53 4.21 -7.62
CA ILE A 423 22.66 3.28 -6.87
C ILE A 423 22.78 3.52 -5.36
N SER A 424 23.99 3.70 -4.83
CA SER A 424 24.18 3.93 -3.39
C SER A 424 23.56 5.25 -2.91
N MET A 425 23.56 6.27 -3.76
CA MET A 425 23.03 7.60 -3.41
C MET A 425 21.52 7.74 -3.67
N ASN A 426 20.95 6.92 -4.55
CA ASN A 426 19.55 7.01 -4.93
C ASN A 426 18.61 6.44 -3.86
N GLN A 427 17.59 7.23 -3.50
CA GLN A 427 16.50 6.79 -2.62
C GLN A 427 15.54 5.85 -3.36
N PHE A 428 15.93 4.58 -3.50
CA PHE A 428 15.11 3.55 -4.15
C PHE A 428 14.06 3.00 -3.17
N GLY A 429 12.85 3.55 -3.20
CA GLY A 429 11.75 3.11 -2.33
C GLY A 429 10.65 4.14 -2.17
N MET A 430 9.99 4.11 -1.01
CA MET A 430 8.86 5.00 -0.71
C MET A 430 9.12 5.83 0.55
N THR A 431 8.48 6.99 0.59
CA THR A 431 8.53 7.96 1.69
C THR A 431 7.16 8.12 2.32
N CYS A 432 7.12 8.30 3.64
CA CYS A 432 5.92 8.70 4.35
C CYS A 432 5.92 10.22 4.51
N GLY A 433 5.15 10.94 3.70
CA GLY A 433 5.18 12.40 3.68
C GLY A 433 6.59 12.95 3.42
N GLN A 434 6.90 14.11 3.99
CA GLN A 434 8.28 14.58 4.14
C GLN A 434 8.94 14.04 5.43
N ALA A 435 8.27 13.16 6.16
CA ALA A 435 8.69 12.78 7.50
C ALA A 435 9.88 11.81 7.47
N PHE A 436 9.78 10.71 6.72
CA PHE A 436 10.88 9.74 6.64
C PHE A 436 10.80 8.82 5.42
N PHE A 437 11.95 8.24 5.07
CA PHE A 437 12.08 7.18 4.08
C PHE A 437 11.83 5.81 4.72
N ILE A 438 11.01 4.97 4.08
CA ILE A 438 10.52 3.72 4.67
C ILE A 438 11.57 2.62 4.47
N THR A 439 12.50 2.51 5.41
CA THR A 439 13.50 1.42 5.47
C THR A 439 13.09 0.33 6.44
N LYS A 440 13.77 -0.82 6.38
CA LYS A 440 13.60 -1.90 7.36
C LYS A 440 13.91 -1.43 8.79
N TYR A 441 14.93 -0.59 8.95
CA TYR A 441 15.29 0.00 10.24
C TYR A 441 14.18 0.92 10.77
N LYS A 442 13.67 1.83 9.92
CA LYS A 442 12.58 2.74 10.30
C LYS A 442 11.29 1.98 10.62
N TYR A 443 11.00 0.91 9.89
CA TYR A 443 9.90 0.01 10.22
C TYR A 443 10.06 -0.62 11.61
N THR A 444 11.23 -1.16 11.94
CA THR A 444 11.48 -1.74 13.27
C THR A 444 11.41 -0.69 14.39
N GLU A 445 11.93 0.50 14.14
CA GLU A 445 11.85 1.64 15.06
C GLU A 445 10.39 2.05 15.32
N LEU A 446 9.59 2.22 14.26
CA LEU A 446 8.17 2.53 14.38
C LEU A 446 7.39 1.45 15.12
N PHE A 447 7.70 0.17 14.87
CA PHE A 447 7.09 -0.94 15.57
C PHE A 447 7.39 -0.91 17.07
N LEU A 448 8.65 -0.66 17.44
CA LEU A 448 9.07 -0.54 18.85
C LEU A 448 8.42 0.68 19.52
N LEU A 449 8.41 1.83 18.86
CA LEU A 449 7.76 3.04 19.37
C LEU A 449 6.26 2.84 19.58
N ASN A 450 5.59 2.18 18.64
CA ASN A 450 4.18 1.83 18.78
C ASN A 450 3.95 0.89 19.98
N PHE A 451 4.79 -0.12 20.14
CA PHE A 451 4.69 -1.04 21.26
C PHE A 451 4.89 -0.33 22.62
N SER A 452 5.90 0.54 22.71
CA SER A 452 6.12 1.38 23.89
C SER A 452 4.95 2.33 24.16
N LEU A 453 4.36 2.91 23.12
CA LEU A 453 3.18 3.78 23.27
C LEU A 453 1.99 3.01 23.83
N ILE A 454 1.70 1.81 23.31
CA ILE A 454 0.65 0.93 23.85
C ILE A 454 0.89 0.63 25.33
N LEU A 455 2.13 0.29 25.70
CA LEU A 455 2.49 0.01 27.10
C LEU A 455 2.32 1.23 28.00
N LEU A 456 2.70 2.42 27.55
CA LEU A 456 2.55 3.67 28.30
C LEU A 456 1.07 4.00 28.53
N PHE A 457 0.23 3.84 27.50
CA PHE A 457 -1.22 4.02 27.64
C PHE A 457 -1.84 2.98 28.56
N TYR A 458 -1.47 1.71 28.40
CA TYR A 458 -1.95 0.63 29.26
C TYR A 458 -1.61 0.89 30.73
N LYS A 459 -0.36 1.25 31.03
CA LYS A 459 0.08 1.57 32.40
C LYS A 459 -0.71 2.73 32.99
N LYS A 460 -0.96 3.79 32.22
CA LYS A 460 -1.69 4.97 32.69
C LYS A 460 -3.17 4.66 32.93
N ILE A 461 -3.76 3.77 32.14
CA ILE A 461 -5.16 3.37 32.26
C ILE A 461 -5.37 2.38 33.42
N CYS A 462 -4.44 1.45 33.67
CA CYS A 462 -4.57 0.47 34.75
C CYS A 462 -4.12 0.99 36.13
N LEU A 463 -3.45 2.15 36.20
CA LEU A 463 -3.05 2.81 37.46
C LEU A 463 -3.93 4.02 37.82
N LEU A 464 -4.87 4.37 36.95
CA LEU A 464 -6.03 5.23 37.26
C LEU A 464 -7.18 4.32 37.72
#